data_AF-A0A7W3J9E6-F1
#
_entry.id   AF-A0A7W3J9E6-F1
#
_cell.length_a   1.000
_cell.length_b   1.000
_cell.length_c   1.000
_cell.angle_alpha   90.00
_cell.angle_beta   90.00
_cell.angle_gamma   90.00
#
_symmetry.space_group_name_H-M   'P 1'
#
loop_
_entity.id
_entity.type
_entity.pdbx_description
1 polymer ?
#
loop_
_entity_poly.entity_id
_entity_poly.type
_entity_poly.pdbx_seq_one_letter_code
_entity_poly.pdbx_strand_id
1 'polypeptide(L)'
;MSTSSSEAGYTREQLRLFRRLVRPFYLRMGHVQAPTEFDPRAVRRYSRRLVRAGSKVTAKQVGLMLRGGGWREMTMGAWFALAVPADQVRAVVLEAWGVVVPDAAGPLATASVLVVGPDAIPAMRSFVARPGARDDLGTADYVSAAIVHLGGSPPSAPNPLMVASFEDSLSIAAELRSDFLARRRTRRIWTMGS
;
A
#
# COMPACT_ATOMS: atom_id res chain seq x y z
N MET A 1 36.15 -13.41 7.97
CA MET A 1 35.15 -14.50 7.83
C MET A 1 34.05 -14.18 8.83
N SER A 2 32.81 -13.87 8.48
CA SER A 2 31.99 -14.47 7.42
C SER A 2 31.13 -13.44 6.69
N THR A 3 31.11 -13.59 5.38
CA THR A 3 30.16 -13.03 4.42
C THR A 3 28.77 -13.61 4.63
N SER A 4 27.74 -12.76 4.71
CA SER A 4 26.34 -13.16 4.46
C SER A 4 25.47 -11.91 4.25
N SER A 5 25.76 -11.10 3.22
CA SER A 5 24.71 -10.28 2.61
C SER A 5 23.79 -11.23 1.87
N SER A 6 22.58 -11.46 2.39
CA SER A 6 21.51 -12.11 1.64
C SER A 6 21.12 -11.20 0.47
N GLU A 7 21.80 -11.31 -0.67
CA GLU A 7 21.27 -10.79 -1.92
C GLU A 7 19.96 -11.53 -2.20
N ALA A 8 18.83 -10.87 -1.89
CA ALA A 8 17.50 -11.41 -2.11
C ALA A 8 17.37 -11.87 -3.56
N GLY A 9 17.04 -13.15 -3.74
CA GLY A 9 16.91 -13.84 -5.03
C GLY A 9 15.74 -13.36 -5.88
N TYR A 10 15.73 -12.08 -6.26
CA TYR A 10 14.71 -11.51 -7.13
C TYR A 10 14.89 -11.97 -8.57
N THR A 11 13.79 -12.33 -9.21
CA THR A 11 13.78 -12.62 -10.64
C THR A 11 14.07 -11.36 -11.45
N ARG A 12 14.53 -11.54 -12.71
CA ARG A 12 14.72 -10.41 -13.65
C ARG A 12 13.44 -9.60 -13.88
N GLU A 13 12.27 -10.25 -13.84
CA GLU A 13 10.97 -9.59 -13.96
C GLU A 13 10.73 -8.64 -12.78
N GLN A 14 10.97 -9.11 -11.55
CA GLN A 14 10.84 -8.30 -10.33
C GLN A 14 11.80 -7.11 -10.33
N LEU A 15 13.07 -7.32 -10.68
CA LEU A 15 14.04 -6.22 -10.74
C LEU A 15 13.64 -5.14 -11.74
N ARG A 16 13.12 -5.52 -12.92
CA ARG A 16 12.59 -4.56 -13.91
C ARG A 16 11.36 -3.83 -13.37
N LEU A 17 10.48 -4.54 -12.67
CA LEU A 17 9.30 -3.97 -12.04
C LEU A 17 9.69 -2.93 -10.98
N PHE A 18 10.61 -3.27 -10.08
CA PHE A 18 11.01 -2.40 -8.96
C PHE A 18 11.73 -1.14 -9.45
N ARG A 19 12.55 -1.23 -10.50
CA ARG A 19 13.15 -0.03 -11.12
C ARG A 19 12.09 0.93 -11.68
N ARG A 20 10.97 0.40 -12.18
CA ARG A 20 9.90 1.19 -12.81
C ARG A 20 8.86 1.71 -11.84
N LEU A 21 8.49 0.92 -10.83
CA LEU A 21 7.35 1.18 -9.95
C LEU A 21 7.74 1.44 -8.49
N VAL A 22 8.91 1.03 -8.03
CA VAL A 22 9.30 1.19 -6.62
C VAL A 22 10.27 2.35 -6.47
N ARG A 23 11.46 2.25 -7.08
CA ARG A 23 12.54 3.25 -6.97
C ARG A 23 12.10 4.69 -7.23
N PRO A 24 11.28 5.01 -8.26
CA PRO A 24 10.93 6.39 -8.55
C PRO A 24 9.97 7.02 -7.53
N PHE A 25 9.31 6.19 -6.71
CA PHE A 25 8.16 6.60 -5.93
C PHE A 25 8.35 6.48 -4.42
N TYR A 26 8.98 5.40 -3.94
CA TYR A 26 8.94 5.06 -2.51
C TYR A 26 9.51 6.18 -1.61
N LEU A 27 10.68 6.75 -1.93
CA LEU A 27 11.29 7.84 -1.15
C LEU A 27 10.48 9.13 -1.14
N ARG A 28 9.55 9.28 -2.08
CA ARG A 28 8.75 10.49 -2.27
C ARG A 28 7.29 10.30 -1.88
N MET A 29 6.93 9.15 -1.30
CA MET A 29 5.57 8.92 -0.81
C MET A 29 5.16 9.93 0.27
N GLY A 30 6.13 10.52 1.00
CA GLY A 30 5.87 11.65 1.90
C GLY A 30 5.17 12.84 1.22
N HIS A 31 5.38 13.07 -0.09
CA HIS A 31 4.69 14.13 -0.82
C HIS A 31 3.17 13.89 -0.94
N VAL A 32 2.74 12.64 -0.82
CA VAL A 32 1.32 12.26 -0.84
C VAL A 32 0.78 12.09 0.56
N GLN A 33 1.59 11.59 1.50
CA GLN A 33 1.18 11.31 2.88
C GLN A 33 1.17 12.55 3.78
N ALA A 34 1.99 13.56 3.50
CA ALA A 34 2.05 14.81 4.25
C ALA A 34 2.20 16.02 3.29
N PRO A 35 1.23 16.25 2.39
CA PRO A 35 1.39 17.19 1.27
C PRO A 35 1.63 18.64 1.70
N THR A 36 1.23 19.01 2.92
CA THR A 36 1.41 20.34 3.51
C THR A 36 2.85 20.64 3.91
N GLU A 37 3.69 19.61 4.09
CA GLU A 37 5.11 19.74 4.46
C GLU A 37 6.03 19.98 3.26
N PHE A 38 5.49 19.91 2.03
CA PHE A 38 6.26 19.98 0.80
C PHE A 38 5.77 21.10 -0.12
N ASP A 39 6.62 21.50 -1.07
CA ASP A 39 6.22 22.42 -2.15
C ASP A 39 4.98 21.86 -2.89
N PRO A 40 3.85 22.59 -2.92
CA PRO A 40 2.63 22.14 -3.58
C PRO A 40 2.82 21.80 -5.06
N ARG A 41 3.77 22.43 -5.75
CA ARG A 41 4.07 22.10 -7.16
C ARG A 41 4.79 20.76 -7.28
N ALA A 42 5.70 20.45 -6.36
CA ALA A 42 6.36 19.15 -6.27
C ALA A 42 5.36 18.03 -5.96
N VAL A 43 4.46 18.26 -4.99
CA VAL A 43 3.35 17.36 -4.65
C VAL A 43 2.49 17.06 -5.88
N ARG A 44 1.95 18.08 -6.54
CA ARG A 44 1.12 17.90 -7.75
C ARG A 44 1.85 17.20 -8.89
N ARG A 45 3.16 17.43 -9.05
CA ARG A 45 3.97 16.74 -10.07
C ARG A 45 4.15 15.27 -9.72
N TYR A 46 4.39 14.97 -8.46
CA TYR A 46 4.54 13.61 -7.97
C TYR A 46 3.24 12.83 -8.11
N SER A 47 2.11 13.35 -7.62
CA SER A 47 0.80 12.68 -7.71
C SER A 47 0.44 12.36 -9.17
N ARG A 48 0.63 13.30 -10.10
CA ARG A 48 0.40 13.04 -11.54
C ARG A 48 1.28 11.91 -12.10
N ARG A 49 2.54 11.83 -11.70
CA ARG A 49 3.45 10.74 -12.13
C ARG A 49 3.02 9.40 -11.55
N LEU A 50 2.62 9.39 -10.27
CA LEU A 50 2.14 8.20 -9.58
C LEU A 50 0.86 7.68 -10.25
N VAL A 51 -0.15 8.54 -10.43
CA VAL A 51 -1.41 8.23 -11.13
C VAL A 51 -1.16 7.68 -12.54
N ARG A 52 -0.26 8.31 -13.29
CA ARG A 52 0.10 7.85 -14.64
C ARG A 52 0.75 6.46 -14.62
N ALA A 53 1.62 6.18 -13.65
CA ALA A 53 2.22 4.86 -13.50
C ALA A 53 1.17 3.81 -13.12
N GLY A 54 0.34 4.09 -12.11
CA GLY A 54 -0.71 3.20 -11.61
C GLY A 54 -1.75 2.83 -12.66
N SER A 55 -2.06 3.75 -13.59
CA SER A 55 -2.97 3.47 -14.71
C SER A 55 -2.52 2.32 -15.64
N LYS A 56 -1.26 1.90 -15.55
CA LYS A 56 -0.67 0.80 -16.31
C LYS A 56 -0.38 -0.44 -15.46
N VAL A 57 -0.65 -0.38 -14.16
CA VAL A 57 -0.36 -1.48 -13.24
C VAL A 57 -1.43 -2.56 -13.34
N THR A 58 -0.98 -3.82 -13.33
CA THR A 58 -1.82 -5.01 -13.37
C THR A 58 -1.87 -5.71 -12.02
N ALA A 59 -2.89 -6.54 -11.79
CA ALA A 59 -2.99 -7.37 -10.59
C ALA A 59 -1.75 -8.26 -10.38
N LYS A 60 -1.22 -8.86 -11.47
CA LYS A 60 0.03 -9.63 -11.43
C LYS A 60 1.20 -8.81 -10.87
N GLN A 61 1.34 -7.56 -11.32
CA GLN A 61 2.42 -6.68 -10.87
C GLN A 61 2.26 -6.28 -9.40
N VAL A 62 1.03 -6.01 -8.95
CA VAL A 62 0.73 -5.80 -7.52
C VAL A 62 1.15 -7.04 -6.72
N GLY A 63 0.77 -8.23 -7.16
CA GLY A 63 1.12 -9.47 -6.46
C GLY A 63 2.63 -9.74 -6.40
N LEU A 64 3.38 -9.44 -7.46
CA LEU A 64 4.85 -9.54 -7.44
C LEU A 64 5.50 -8.60 -6.43
N MET A 65 4.93 -7.41 -6.21
CA MET A 65 5.43 -6.46 -5.21
C MET A 65 5.04 -6.87 -3.78
N LEU A 66 3.81 -7.33 -3.58
CA LEU A 66 3.29 -7.70 -2.27
C LEU A 66 3.89 -9.02 -1.73
N ARG A 67 4.14 -10.00 -2.60
CA ARG A 67 4.70 -11.31 -2.19
C ARG A 67 6.22 -11.36 -2.21
N GLY A 68 6.85 -10.48 -3.00
CA GLY A 68 8.17 -10.74 -3.54
C GLY A 68 9.21 -9.67 -3.25
N GLY A 69 9.06 -8.86 -2.22
CA GLY A 69 10.02 -7.78 -1.94
C GLY A 69 10.16 -7.41 -0.48
N GLY A 70 11.17 -6.59 -0.20
CA GLY A 70 11.34 -5.96 1.11
C GLY A 70 10.24 -4.93 1.36
N TRP A 71 10.32 -4.25 2.49
CA TRP A 71 9.29 -3.30 2.91
C TRP A 71 8.97 -2.22 1.85
N ARG A 72 9.96 -1.78 1.08
CA ARG A 72 9.78 -0.75 0.03
C ARG A 72 8.86 -1.23 -1.10
N GLU A 73 9.09 -2.44 -1.56
CA GLU A 73 8.29 -3.07 -2.61
C GLU A 73 6.86 -3.31 -2.13
N MET A 74 6.70 -3.85 -0.91
CA MET A 74 5.38 -4.08 -0.33
C MET A 74 4.59 -2.77 -0.15
N THR A 75 5.23 -1.72 0.37
CA THR A 75 4.63 -0.39 0.52
C THR A 75 4.10 0.12 -0.82
N MET A 76 4.90 0.07 -1.87
CA MET A 76 4.44 0.50 -3.20
C MET A 76 3.40 -0.45 -3.80
N GLY A 77 3.49 -1.76 -3.50
CA GLY A 77 2.48 -2.75 -3.85
C GLY A 77 1.11 -2.41 -3.27
N ALA A 78 1.05 -2.01 -2.00
CA ALA A 78 -0.17 -1.59 -1.33
C ALA A 78 -0.77 -0.33 -1.99
N TRP A 79 0.04 0.70 -2.25
CA TRP A 79 -0.43 1.92 -2.93
C TRP A 79 -0.93 1.65 -4.35
N PHE A 80 -0.26 0.76 -5.10
CA PHE A 80 -0.71 0.39 -6.44
C PHE A 80 -1.88 -0.59 -6.47
N ALA A 81 -2.17 -1.31 -5.38
CA ALA A 81 -3.39 -2.12 -5.27
C ALA A 81 -4.64 -1.24 -5.45
N LEU A 82 -4.61 0.00 -4.97
CA LEU A 82 -5.67 1.00 -5.16
C LEU A 82 -5.94 1.31 -6.65
N ALA A 83 -4.93 1.15 -7.51
CA ALA A 83 -5.06 1.43 -8.93
C ALA A 83 -5.76 0.32 -9.72
N VAL A 84 -5.96 -0.85 -9.12
CA VAL A 84 -6.48 -2.06 -9.78
C VAL A 84 -7.91 -2.35 -9.27
N PRO A 85 -8.83 -2.85 -10.12
CA PRO A 85 -10.16 -3.25 -9.66
C PRO A 85 -10.08 -4.23 -8.48
N ALA A 86 -10.89 -3.99 -7.44
CA ALA A 86 -10.76 -4.66 -6.15
C ALA A 86 -10.91 -6.18 -6.27
N ASP A 87 -11.84 -6.64 -7.10
CA ASP A 87 -12.07 -8.05 -7.45
C ASP A 87 -10.81 -8.77 -7.97
N GLN A 88 -9.89 -8.03 -8.61
CA GLN A 88 -8.68 -8.61 -9.20
C GLN A 88 -7.49 -8.66 -8.24
N VAL A 89 -7.50 -7.87 -7.15
CA VAL A 89 -6.36 -7.78 -6.21
C VAL A 89 -6.71 -8.15 -4.78
N ARG A 90 -7.99 -8.36 -4.45
CA ARG A 90 -8.45 -8.73 -3.09
C ARG A 90 -7.67 -9.89 -2.50
N ALA A 91 -7.57 -11.00 -3.23
CA ALA A 91 -6.90 -12.22 -2.75
C ALA A 91 -5.43 -11.97 -2.42
N VAL A 92 -4.69 -11.27 -3.30
CA VAL A 92 -3.26 -11.05 -3.07
C VAL A 92 -2.98 -10.01 -1.97
N VAL A 93 -3.88 -9.05 -1.76
CA VAL A 93 -3.80 -8.13 -0.61
C VAL A 93 -4.02 -8.90 0.71
N LEU A 94 -4.98 -9.82 0.74
CA LEU A 94 -5.20 -10.69 1.91
C LEU A 94 -3.99 -11.58 2.21
N GLU A 95 -3.44 -12.24 1.19
CA GLU A 95 -2.26 -13.09 1.33
C GLU A 95 -1.03 -12.32 1.82
N ALA A 96 -0.89 -11.05 1.44
CA ALA A 96 0.26 -10.23 1.82
C ALA A 96 0.41 -10.08 3.35
N TRP A 97 -0.69 -10.11 4.11
CA TRP A 97 -0.65 -10.10 5.57
C TRP A 97 0.09 -11.29 6.17
N GLY A 98 0.16 -12.42 5.46
CA GLY A 98 0.93 -13.59 5.89
C GLY A 98 2.42 -13.32 5.98
N VAL A 99 2.94 -12.39 5.17
CA VAL A 99 4.38 -12.10 5.04
C VAL A 99 4.75 -10.64 5.31
N VAL A 100 3.77 -9.79 5.66
CA VAL A 100 3.99 -8.36 5.85
C VAL A 100 4.98 -8.11 6.99
N VAL A 101 5.90 -7.18 6.73
CA VAL A 101 6.85 -6.64 7.71
C VAL A 101 6.30 -5.33 8.30
N PRO A 102 6.64 -4.96 9.54
CA PRO A 102 6.07 -3.79 10.22
C PRO A 102 6.08 -2.50 9.38
N ASP A 103 7.21 -2.17 8.76
CA ASP A 103 7.40 -0.98 7.91
C ASP A 103 6.42 -0.88 6.71
N ALA A 104 5.81 -1.98 6.29
CA ALA A 104 4.84 -2.02 5.18
C ALA A 104 3.39 -2.25 5.64
N ALA A 105 3.16 -2.51 6.93
CA ALA A 105 1.85 -2.88 7.46
C ALA A 105 0.87 -1.70 7.43
N GLY A 106 1.32 -0.47 7.71
CA GLY A 106 0.48 0.74 7.62
C GLY A 106 -0.12 0.92 6.22
N PRO A 107 0.71 1.06 5.15
CA PRO A 107 0.23 1.13 3.78
C PRO A 107 -0.68 -0.05 3.39
N LEU A 108 -0.34 -1.28 3.80
CA LEU A 108 -1.16 -2.45 3.54
C LEU A 108 -2.52 -2.39 4.25
N ALA A 109 -2.59 -1.87 5.47
CA ALA A 109 -3.82 -1.66 6.21
C ALA A 109 -4.76 -0.69 5.49
N THR A 110 -4.24 0.47 5.10
CA THR A 110 -4.99 1.48 4.36
C THR A 110 -5.50 0.93 3.03
N ALA A 111 -4.66 0.20 2.29
CA ALA A 111 -5.08 -0.46 1.05
C ALA A 111 -6.14 -1.54 1.30
N SER A 112 -5.99 -2.34 2.36
CA SER A 112 -6.91 -3.42 2.71
C SER A 112 -8.31 -2.88 3.03
N VAL A 113 -8.42 -1.75 3.74
CA VAL A 113 -9.71 -1.11 4.03
C VAL A 113 -10.48 -0.80 2.74
N LEU A 114 -9.80 -0.26 1.73
CA LEU A 114 -10.42 0.14 0.47
C LEU A 114 -10.63 -1.04 -0.51
N VAL A 115 -9.72 -2.01 -0.54
CA VAL A 115 -9.73 -3.11 -1.52
C VAL A 115 -10.49 -4.33 -1.01
N VAL A 116 -10.32 -4.67 0.25
CA VAL A 116 -10.82 -5.89 0.87
C VAL A 116 -12.04 -5.58 1.76
N GLY A 117 -11.99 -4.50 2.53
CA GLY A 117 -13.04 -4.18 3.49
C GLY A 117 -13.01 -5.12 4.70
N PRO A 118 -14.17 -5.43 5.32
CA PRO A 118 -14.25 -6.19 6.58
C PRO A 118 -13.56 -7.56 6.56
N ASP A 119 -13.47 -8.21 5.40
CA ASP A 119 -12.79 -9.51 5.27
C ASP A 119 -11.29 -9.45 5.59
N ALA A 120 -10.68 -8.25 5.65
CA ALA A 120 -9.28 -8.10 6.07
C ALA A 120 -9.10 -8.19 7.59
N ILE A 121 -10.16 -8.03 8.39
CA ILE A 121 -10.10 -7.98 9.85
C ILE A 121 -9.35 -9.19 10.44
N PRO A 122 -9.63 -10.46 10.07
CA PRO A 122 -8.92 -11.60 10.64
C PRO A 122 -7.40 -11.56 10.38
N ALA A 123 -6.99 -11.12 9.19
CA ALA A 123 -5.59 -11.02 8.82
C ALA A 123 -4.87 -9.89 9.58
N MET A 124 -5.52 -8.73 9.72
CA MET A 124 -5.01 -7.61 10.52
C MET A 124 -4.90 -7.97 12.00
N ARG A 125 -5.91 -8.63 12.59
CA ARG A 125 -5.86 -9.11 13.98
C ARG A 125 -4.71 -10.07 14.19
N SER A 126 -4.51 -10.98 13.24
CA SER A 126 -3.39 -11.93 13.28
C SER A 126 -2.05 -11.21 13.27
N PHE A 127 -1.89 -10.12 12.52
CA PHE A 127 -0.68 -9.28 12.55
C PHE A 127 -0.50 -8.61 13.92
N VAL A 128 -1.52 -7.92 14.44
CA VAL A 128 -1.44 -7.19 15.72
C VAL A 128 -1.13 -8.13 16.89
N ALA A 129 -1.60 -9.37 16.85
CA ALA A 129 -1.34 -10.38 17.87
C ALA A 129 0.08 -11.00 17.81
N ARG A 130 0.89 -10.73 16.76
CA ARG A 130 2.23 -11.33 16.65
C ARG A 130 3.17 -10.77 17.73
N PRO A 131 4.01 -11.62 18.34
CA PRO A 131 5.13 -11.15 19.15
C PRO A 131 6.01 -10.20 18.34
N GLY A 132 6.26 -8.99 18.86
CA GLY A 132 7.05 -7.96 18.17
C GLY A 132 6.28 -7.09 17.18
N ALA A 133 4.95 -7.25 17.04
CA ALA A 133 4.13 -6.33 16.25
C ALA A 133 3.99 -4.93 16.91
N ARG A 134 4.15 -4.88 18.24
CA ARG A 134 4.27 -3.62 18.98
C ARG A 134 5.69 -3.11 18.79
N ASP A 135 5.84 -2.16 17.89
CA ASP A 135 7.06 -1.41 17.67
C ASP A 135 6.92 -0.01 18.28
N ASP A 136 8.05 0.69 18.40
CA ASP A 136 8.10 2.08 18.87
C ASP A 136 7.40 3.06 17.91
N LEU A 137 7.07 2.60 16.69
CA LEU A 137 6.48 3.41 15.63
C LEU A 137 4.94 3.42 15.65
N GLY A 138 4.31 2.63 16.52
CA GLY A 138 2.85 2.60 16.66
C GLY A 138 2.14 1.83 15.53
N THR A 139 2.85 0.96 14.80
CA THR A 139 2.30 0.23 13.66
C THR A 139 1.10 -0.65 14.05
N ALA A 140 1.20 -1.35 15.19
CA ALA A 140 0.09 -2.17 15.70
C ALA A 140 -1.15 -1.33 16.05
N ASP A 141 -0.96 -0.12 16.57
CA ASP A 141 -2.05 0.80 16.89
C ASP A 141 -2.70 1.35 15.61
N TYR A 142 -1.89 1.66 14.60
CA TYR A 142 -2.38 2.05 13.28
C TYR A 142 -3.23 0.95 12.63
N VAL A 143 -2.76 -0.30 12.65
CA VAL A 143 -3.54 -1.45 12.15
C VAL A 143 -4.79 -1.69 13.00
N SER A 144 -4.71 -1.46 14.31
CA SER A 144 -5.87 -1.54 15.21
C SER A 144 -6.92 -0.48 14.89
N ALA A 145 -6.52 0.74 14.51
CA ALA A 145 -7.42 1.79 14.03
C ALA A 145 -8.15 1.35 12.74
N ALA A 146 -7.44 0.73 11.80
CA ALA A 146 -8.04 0.17 10.59
C ALA A 146 -9.07 -0.93 10.89
N ILE A 147 -8.81 -1.79 11.89
CA ILE A 147 -9.78 -2.82 12.34
C ILE A 147 -11.04 -2.15 12.89
N VAL A 148 -10.90 -1.14 13.77
CA VAL A 148 -12.04 -0.40 14.34
C VAL A 148 -12.85 0.29 13.24
N HIS A 149 -12.17 0.94 12.28
CA HIS A 149 -12.82 1.59 11.15
C HIS A 149 -13.70 0.64 10.33
N LEU A 150 -13.28 -0.63 10.19
CA LEU A 150 -14.04 -1.68 9.51
C LEU A 150 -15.15 -2.30 10.39
N GLY A 151 -15.38 -1.80 11.60
CA GLY A 151 -16.36 -2.31 12.56
C GLY A 151 -15.90 -3.53 13.36
N GLY A 152 -14.60 -3.83 13.36
CA GLY A 152 -14.01 -4.94 14.11
C GLY A 152 -13.54 -4.55 15.52
N SER A 153 -13.13 -5.56 16.30
CA SER A 153 -12.53 -5.37 17.63
C SER A 153 -11.04 -5.76 17.61
N PRO A 154 -10.09 -4.81 17.67
CA PRO A 154 -8.67 -5.14 17.67
C PRO A 154 -8.23 -5.82 18.98
N PRO A 155 -7.11 -6.56 18.99
CA PRO A 155 -6.55 -7.15 20.21
C PRO A 155 -6.15 -6.12 21.28
N SER A 156 -5.83 -4.90 20.87
CA SER A 156 -5.59 -3.75 21.74
C SER A 156 -6.25 -2.51 21.16
N ALA A 157 -6.74 -1.63 22.03
CA ALA A 157 -7.32 -0.36 21.60
C ALA A 157 -6.23 0.52 20.93
N PRO A 158 -6.52 1.15 19.78
CA PRO A 158 -5.55 2.02 19.11
C PRO A 158 -5.34 3.33 19.88
N ASN A 159 -4.11 3.83 19.86
CA ASN A 159 -3.79 5.19 20.32
C ASN A 159 -4.52 6.24 19.46
N PRO A 160 -5.17 7.29 20.05
CA PRO A 160 -5.83 8.36 19.30
C PRO A 160 -4.97 9.04 18.22
N LEU A 161 -3.66 9.21 18.45
CA LEU A 161 -2.74 9.78 17.44
C LEU A 161 -2.62 8.88 16.20
N MET A 162 -2.61 7.56 16.40
CA MET A 162 -2.57 6.60 15.30
C MET A 162 -3.92 6.48 14.60
N VAL A 163 -5.03 6.69 15.31
CA VAL A 163 -6.36 6.81 14.69
C VAL A 163 -6.38 7.99 13.72
N ALA A 164 -5.98 9.19 14.16
CA ALA A 164 -5.94 10.37 13.31
C ALA A 164 -5.00 10.17 12.09
N SER A 165 -3.79 9.63 12.31
CA SER A 165 -2.84 9.34 11.23
C SER A 165 -3.41 8.34 10.21
N PHE A 166 -4.15 7.33 10.68
CA PHE A 166 -4.84 6.38 9.80
C PHE A 166 -5.95 7.05 9.00
N GLU A 167 -6.79 7.88 9.62
CA GLU A 167 -7.87 8.60 8.94
C GLU A 167 -7.35 9.54 7.85
N ASP A 168 -6.28 10.28 8.13
CA ASP A 168 -5.60 11.13 7.15
C ASP A 168 -5.10 10.31 5.96
N SER A 169 -4.40 9.20 6.24
CA SER A 169 -3.88 8.31 5.22
C SER A 169 -4.99 7.66 4.39
N LEU A 170 -6.12 7.33 5.01
CA LEU A 170 -7.27 6.73 4.35
C LEU A 170 -7.94 7.73 3.41
N SER A 171 -8.08 8.99 3.82
CA SER A 171 -8.59 10.08 2.97
C SER A 171 -7.72 10.23 1.71
N ILE A 172 -6.40 10.31 1.90
CA ILE A 172 -5.42 10.38 0.80
C ILE A 172 -5.52 9.15 -0.11
N ALA A 173 -5.65 7.95 0.46
CA ALA A 173 -5.78 6.73 -0.31
C ALA A 173 -7.08 6.68 -1.13
N ALA A 174 -8.19 7.20 -0.60
CA ALA A 174 -9.46 7.28 -1.29
C ALA A 174 -9.40 8.24 -2.50
N GLU A 175 -8.81 9.42 -2.31
CA GLU A 175 -8.57 10.37 -3.42
C GLU A 175 -7.69 9.76 -4.50
N LEU A 176 -6.56 9.16 -4.11
CA LEU A 176 -5.62 8.53 -5.03
C LEU A 176 -6.27 7.38 -5.81
N ARG A 177 -7.11 6.58 -5.14
CA ARG A 177 -7.90 5.53 -5.79
C ARG A 177 -8.86 6.11 -6.83
N SER A 178 -9.57 7.17 -6.49
CA SER A 178 -10.46 7.87 -7.42
C SER A 178 -9.71 8.32 -8.68
N ASP A 179 -8.56 8.96 -8.51
CA ASP A 179 -7.71 9.44 -9.60
C ASP A 179 -7.18 8.31 -10.49
N PHE A 180 -6.73 7.20 -9.89
CA PHE A 180 -6.30 6.03 -10.64
C PHE A 180 -7.43 5.47 -11.51
N LEU A 181 -8.61 5.28 -10.92
CA LEU A 181 -9.77 4.70 -11.61
C LEU A 181 -10.28 5.62 -12.72
N ALA A 182 -10.37 6.93 -12.45
CA ALA A 182 -10.72 7.93 -13.46
C ALA A 182 -9.77 7.84 -14.66
N ARG A 183 -8.46 7.81 -14.41
CA ARG A 183 -7.46 7.73 -15.49
C ARG A 183 -7.54 6.44 -16.30
N ARG A 184 -7.83 5.30 -15.66
CA ARG A 184 -8.00 4.00 -16.35
C ARG A 184 -9.24 3.98 -17.24
N ARG A 185 -10.36 4.58 -16.80
CA ARG A 185 -11.58 4.69 -17.61
C ARG A 185 -11.35 5.48 -18.89
N THR A 186 -10.72 6.67 -18.80
CA THR A 186 -10.40 7.49 -19.98
C THR A 186 -9.58 6.72 -21.02
N ARG A 187 -8.65 5.87 -20.56
CA ARG A 187 -7.81 5.07 -21.45
C ARG A 187 -8.58 3.97 -22.17
N ARG A 188 -9.54 3.31 -21.50
CA ARG A 188 -10.36 2.25 -22.11
C ARG A 188 -11.26 2.80 -23.23
N ILE A 189 -11.81 4.01 -23.03
CA ILE A 189 -12.64 4.69 -24.05
C ILE A 189 -11.82 4.95 -25.31
N TRP A 190 -10.59 5.46 -25.17
CA TRP A 190 -9.71 5.71 -26.31
C TRP A 190 -9.31 4.45 -27.08
N THR A 191 -9.13 3.31 -26.39
CA THR A 191 -8.75 2.05 -27.06
C THR A 191 -9.90 1.33 -27.78
N MET A 192 -11.16 1.74 -27.56
CA MET A 192 -12.33 1.15 -28.24
C MET A 192 -12.85 2.01 -29.41
N GLY A 193 -12.34 3.23 -29.58
CA GLY A 193 -12.69 4.14 -30.66
C GLY A 193 -11.59 4.33 -31.71
N SER A 194 -10.61 3.42 -31.76
CA SER A 194 -9.55 3.35 -32.79
C SER A 194 -9.60 1.98 -33.45
#